data_AF-A0A952L2J3-F1
#
_entry.id   AF-A0A952L2J3-F1
#
_cell.length_a   1.000
_cell.length_b   1.000
_cell.length_c   1.000
_cell.angle_alpha   90.00
_cell.angle_beta   90.00
_cell.angle_gamma   90.00
#
_symmetry.space_group_name_H-M   'P 1'
#
loop_
_entity.id
_entity.type
_entity.pdbx_description
1 polymer ?
#
loop_
_entity_poly.entity_id
_entity_poly.type
_entity_poly.pdbx_seq_one_letter_code
_entity_poly.pdbx_strand_id
1 'polypeptide(L)' 'MIFEQIVTGGCQSYLVACEASRAAVLIDPELSQIDRYLGLAHQQGVTIR' A
#
# COMPACT_ATOMS: atom_id res chain seq x y z
N MET A 1 -8.87 -0.53 -10.54
CA MET A 1 -7.53 -0.08 -10.14
C MET A 1 -7.65 0.47 -8.74
N ILE A 2 -6.86 -0.01 -7.79
CA ILE A 2 -6.85 0.53 -6.41
C ILE A 2 -5.65 1.45 -6.28
N PHE A 3 -5.87 2.64 -5.69
CA PHE A 3 -4.85 3.64 -5.44
C PHE A 3 -5.09 4.28 -4.08
N GLU A 4 -4.15 4.09 -3.17
CA GLU A 4 -4.20 4.68 -1.83
C GLU A 4 -2.98 5.57 -1.61
N GLN A 5 -3.23 6.80 -1.20
CA GLN A 5 -2.20 7.76 -0.82
C GLN A 5 -2.04 7.77 0.70
N ILE A 6 -0.84 7.43 1.19
CA ILE A 6 -0.56 7.34 2.62
C ILE A 6 0.43 8.43 3.02
N VAL A 7 -0.06 9.44 3.75
CA VAL A 7 0.77 10.51 4.32
C VAL A 7 1.24 10.10 5.72
N THR A 8 2.54 10.29 5.98
CA THR A 8 3.12 10.07 7.31
C THR A 8 4.18 11.12 7.62
N GLY A 9 3.87 12.09 8.50
CA GLY A 9 4.88 12.94 9.16
C GLY A 9 5.92 13.66 8.28
N GLY A 10 5.67 13.81 6.98
CA GLY A 10 6.62 14.38 6.00
C GLY A 10 6.98 13.43 4.84
N CYS A 11 6.74 12.13 4.97
CA CYS A 11 6.83 11.15 3.90
C CYS A 11 5.48 10.96 3.21
N GLN A 12 5.55 10.65 1.92
CA GLN A 12 4.40 10.35 1.09
C GLN A 12 4.62 8.99 0.45
N SER A 13 3.80 8.01 0.83
CA SER A 13 3.83 6.67 0.26
C SER A 13 2.57 6.41 -0.56
N TYR A 14 2.62 5.43 -1.45
CA TYR A 14 1.49 5.01 -2.27
C TYR A 14 1.36 3.50 -2.30
N LEU A 15 0.13 3.00 -2.17
CA LEU A 15 -0.21 1.62 -2.47
C LEU A 15 -0.99 1.60 -3.78
N VAL A 16 -0.45 0.92 -4.79
CA VAL A 16 -1.09 0.78 -6.10
C VAL A 16 -1.35 -0.70 -6.33
N ALA A 17 -2.59 -1.06 -6.66
CA ALA A 17 -2.95 -2.46 -6.84
C ALA A 17 -3.85 -2.73 -8.05
N CYS A 18 -3.69 -3.94 -8.58
CA CYS A 18 -4.49 -4.52 -9.65
C CYS A 18 -5.58 -5.42 -9.05
N GLU A 19 -6.85 -5.07 -9.25
CA GLU A 19 -7.98 -5.85 -8.71
C GLU A 19 -8.11 -7.24 -9.34
N ALA A 20 -7.69 -7.38 -10.61
CA ALA A 20 -7.79 -8.65 -11.33
C ALA A 20 -6.78 -9.69 -10.82
N SER A 21 -5.52 -9.29 -10.63
CA SER A 21 -4.45 -10.19 -10.17
C SER A 21 -4.28 -10.21 -8.66
N ARG A 22 -4.93 -9.27 -7.94
CA ARG A 22 -4.74 -9.01 -6.51
C ARG A 22 -3.30 -8.65 -6.14
N ALA A 23 -2.45 -8.31 -7.10
CA ALA A 23 -1.09 -7.85 -6.84
C ALA A 23 -1.07 -6.35 -6.53
N ALA A 24 -0.24 -5.97 -5.56
CA ALA A 24 0.00 -4.59 -5.17
C ALA A 24 1.50 -4.27 -5.11
N VAL A 25 1.82 -2.99 -5.28
CA VAL A 25 3.16 -2.43 -5.07
C VAL A 25 3.07 -1.25 -4.12
N LEU A 26 4.10 -1.09 -3.28
CA LEU A 26 4.31 0.09 -2.45
C LEU A 26 5.37 0.99 -3.09
N ILE A 27 5.09 2.29 -3.13
CA ILE A 27 6.01 3.32 -3.61
C ILE A 27 6.37 4.20 -2.42
N ASP A 28 7.66 4.49 -2.28
CA ASP A 28 8.26 5.27 -1.19
C ASP A 28 7.77 4.85 0.22
N PRO A 29 7.89 3.56 0.60
CA PRO A 29 7.43 3.11 1.90
C PRO A 29 8.32 3.68 3.01
N GLU A 30 7.70 4.28 4.03
CA GLU A 30 8.37 4.57 5.29
C GLU A 30 8.42 3.29 6.12
N LEU A 31 9.63 2.80 6.47
CA LEU A 31 9.81 1.52 7.16
C LEU A 31 9.08 1.43 8.51
N SER A 32 8.86 2.56 9.19
CA SER A 32 8.11 2.59 10.46
C SER A 32 6.62 2.25 10.30
N GLN A 33 6.10 2.29 9.07
CA GLN A 33 4.68 2.14 8.74
C GLN A 33 4.35 0.79 8.06
N ILE A 34 5.27 -0.19 8.09
CA ILE A 34 5.08 -1.49 7.43
C ILE A 34 3.74 -2.15 7.82
N ASP A 35 3.42 -2.19 9.10
CA ASP A 35 2.18 -2.82 9.58
C ASP A 35 0.93 -2.12 9.05
N ARG A 36 0.98 -0.78 8.92
CA ARG A 36 -0.11 0.02 8.33
C ARG A 36 -0.33 -0.34 6.87
N TYR A 37 0.75 -0.50 6.09
CA TYR A 37 0.65 -0.87 4.69
C TYR A 37 0.12 -2.29 4.49
N LEU A 38 0.59 -3.25 5.30
CA LEU A 38 0.09 -4.62 5.27
C LEU A 38 -1.39 -4.68 5.64
N GLY A 39 -1.82 -3.92 6.65
CA GLY A 39 -3.23 -3.80 7.02
C GLY A 39 -4.09 -3.24 5.89
N LEU A 40 -3.63 -2.18 5.21
CA LEU A 40 -4.32 -1.61 4.05
C LEU A 40 -4.42 -2.61 2.89
N ALA A 41 -3.33 -3.33 2.59
CA ALA A 41 -3.33 -4.35 1.55
C ALA A 41 -4.34 -5.47 1.87
N HIS A 42 -4.39 -5.94 3.12
CA HIS A 42 -5.37 -6.93 3.58
C HIS A 42 -6.82 -6.41 3.47
N GLN A 43 -7.09 -5.18 3.88
CA GLN A 43 -8.42 -4.57 3.77
C GLN A 43 -8.89 -4.48 2.31
N GLN A 44 -7.97 -4.18 1.40
CA GLN A 44 -8.22 -4.12 -0.04
C GLN A 44 -8.21 -5.51 -0.71
N GLY A 45 -7.91 -6.57 0.03
CA GLY A 45 -7.84 -7.94 -0.49
C GLY A 45 -6.73 -8.14 -1.53
N VAL A 46 -5.62 -7.41 -1.40
CA VAL A 46 -4.46 -7.47 -2.29
C VAL A 46 -3.19 -7.87 -1.53
N THR A 47 -2.19 -8.36 -2.27
CA THR A 47 -0.90 -8.79 -1.72
C THR A 47 0.21 -7.95 -2.31
N ILE A 48 1.03 -7.34 -1.44
CA ILE A 48 2.24 -6.62 -1.83
C ILE A 48 3.29 -7.66 -2.27
N ARG A 49 3.88 -7.49 -3.47
CA ARG A 49 4.84 -8.42 -4.07
C ARG A 49 6.14 -7.75 -4.49
#